data_AF-A0A969MRJ0-F1
#
_entry.id   AF-A0A969MRJ0-F1
#
_cell.length_a   1.000
_cell.length_b   1.000
_cell.length_c   1.000
_cell.angle_alpha   90.00
_cell.angle_beta   90.00
_cell.angle_gamma   90.00
#
_symmetry.space_group_name_H-M   'P 1'
#
loop_
_entity.id
_entity.type
_entity.pdbx_description
1 polymer ?
#
loop_
_entity_poly.entity_id
_entity_poly.type
_entity_poly.pdbx_seq_one_letter_code
_entity_poly.pdbx_strand_id
1 'polypeptide(L)' 'MFDDGLTVVSKRDDPNYSQVSGHIPTEMTKKFKIACTMRGVSHSDGLEQAIAIWLAQDNDSSSLAKDKENE' A
#
# COMPACT_ATOMS: atom_id res chain seq x y z
N MET A 1 29.93 23.00 9.98
CA MET A 1 29.21 22.77 11.24
C MET A 1 28.15 21.73 10.91
N PHE A 2 28.37 20.49 11.32
CA PHE A 2 27.47 19.36 11.09
C PHE A 2 26.87 19.03 12.46
N ASP A 3 25.62 19.43 12.68
CA ASP A 3 24.87 19.02 13.87
C ASP A 3 23.37 19.24 13.59
N ASP A 4 22.66 18.16 13.26
CA ASP A 4 21.33 17.88 13.81
C ASP A 4 21.03 16.40 13.55
N GLY A 5 21.38 15.58 14.55
CA GLY A 5 21.07 14.16 14.61
C GLY A 5 19.59 13.93 14.87
N LEU A 6 18.74 14.25 13.89
CA LEU A 6 17.39 13.68 13.86
C LEU A 6 17.55 12.19 13.55
N THR A 7 17.63 11.37 14.59
CA THR A 7 17.28 9.95 14.51
C THR A 7 15.83 9.90 14.05
N VAL A 8 15.62 9.99 12.73
CA VAL A 8 14.39 9.57 12.11
C VAL A 8 14.28 8.13 12.54
N VAL A 9 13.39 7.84 13.49
CA VAL A 9 12.87 6.48 13.72
C VAL A 9 12.38 6.06 12.35
N SER A 10 13.28 5.42 11.62
CA SER A 10 13.02 5.03 10.26
C SER A 10 11.95 3.98 10.43
N LYS A 11 10.86 4.04 9.66
CA LYS A 11 9.86 2.96 9.59
C LYS A 11 10.45 1.56 9.34
N ARG A 12 11.78 1.44 9.18
CA ARG A 12 12.60 0.23 9.16
C ARG A 12 12.84 -0.39 10.54
N ASP A 13 12.77 0.39 11.63
CA ASP A 13 13.02 -0.06 13.01
C ASP A 13 11.70 -0.29 13.78
N ASP A 14 10.59 0.20 13.25
CA ASP A 14 9.27 -0.05 13.80
C ASP A 14 8.83 -1.51 13.55
N PRO A 15 8.51 -2.29 14.60
CA PRO A 15 8.07 -3.69 14.46
C PRO A 15 6.70 -3.83 13.78
N ASN A 16 5.96 -2.72 13.61
CA ASN A 16 4.66 -2.69 12.95
C ASN A 16 4.75 -2.46 11.43
N TYR A 17 5.94 -2.17 10.89
CA TYR A 17 6.13 -1.95 9.46
C TYR A 17 6.98 -3.07 8.85
N SER A 18 6.51 -3.63 7.74
CA SER A 18 7.25 -4.65 6.97
C SER A 18 7.49 -4.17 5.55
N GLN A 19 8.70 -4.41 5.03
CA GLN A 19 9.05 -4.04 3.66
C GLN A 19 8.47 -5.06 2.67
N VAL A 20 7.54 -4.62 1.81
CA VAL A 20 7.04 -5.41 0.68
C VAL A 20 7.95 -5.16 -0.53
N SER A 21 8.62 -6.20 -1.02
CA SER A 21 9.50 -6.14 -2.20
C SER A 21 8.96 -7.05 -3.30
N GLY A 22 8.81 -6.55 -4.51
CA GLY A 22 8.31 -7.32 -5.65
C GLY A 22 8.66 -6.67 -6.98
N HIS A 23 8.75 -7.47 -8.03
CA HIS A 23 8.99 -6.98 -9.38
C HIS A 23 7.65 -6.79 -10.09
N ILE A 24 7.38 -5.58 -10.56
CA ILE A 24 6.20 -5.27 -11.37
C ILE A 24 6.64 -4.72 -12.74
N PRO A 25 5.79 -4.81 -13.77
CA PRO A 25 6.10 -4.24 -15.08
C PRO A 25 6.46 -2.75 -15.00
N THR A 26 7.43 -2.32 -15.81
CA THR A 26 7.93 -0.95 -15.82
C THR A 26 6.82 0.07 -16.09
N GLU A 27 5.86 -0.26 -16.97
CA GLU A 27 4.70 0.60 -17.23
C GLU A 27 3.79 0.78 -16.00
N MET A 28 3.58 -0.29 -15.22
CA MET A 28 2.79 -0.22 -13.99
C MET A 28 3.48 0.67 -12.97
N THR A 29 4.81 0.54 -12.83
CA THR A 29 5.60 1.42 -11.95
C THR A 29 5.45 2.90 -12.35
N LYS A 30 5.52 3.21 -13.65
CA LYS A 30 5.37 4.58 -14.15
C LYS A 30 3.99 5.15 -13.81
N LYS A 31 2.92 4.41 -14.13
CA LYS A 31 1.54 4.81 -13.84
C LYS A 31 1.33 5.02 -12.34
N PHE A 32 1.84 4.12 -11.51
CA PHE A 32 1.75 4.24 -10.06
C PHE A 32 2.46 5.49 -9.52
N LYS A 33 3.69 5.77 -9.97
CA LYS A 33 4.42 6.98 -9.58
C LYS A 33 3.68 8.25 -9.99
N ILE A 34 3.17 8.30 -11.22
CA ILE A 34 2.38 9.44 -11.71
C ILE A 34 1.12 9.63 -10.84
N ALA A 35 0.40 8.55 -10.53
CA ALA A 35 -0.78 8.60 -9.69
C ALA A 35 -0.46 9.10 -8.27
N CYS A 36 0.65 8.66 -7.67
CA CYS A 36 1.11 9.16 -6.38
C CYS A 36 1.40 10.66 -6.43
N THR A 37 2.15 11.11 -7.45
CA THR A 37 2.45 12.53 -7.66
C THR A 37 1.18 13.37 -7.85
N MET A 38 0.24 12.92 -8.66
CA MET A 38 -1.03 13.63 -8.91
C MET A 38 -1.89 13.76 -7.65
N ARG A 39 -1.83 12.76 -6.76
CA ARG A 39 -2.58 12.76 -5.50
C ARG A 39 -1.83 13.43 -4.35
N GLY A 40 -0.58 13.84 -4.56
CA GLY A 40 0.26 14.42 -3.51
C GLY A 40 0.60 13.45 -2.38
N VAL A 41 0.57 12.13 -2.64
CA VAL A 41 0.83 11.09 -1.64
C VAL A 41 2.23 10.51 -1.81
N SER A 42 2.82 10.06 -0.70
CA SER A 42 4.11 9.35 -0.74
C SER A 42 3.95 7.96 -1.36
N HIS A 43 5.00 7.43 -1.98
CA HIS A 43 4.97 6.09 -2.59
C HIS A 43 4.57 4.99 -1.59
N SER A 44 5.02 5.07 -0.33
CA SER A 44 4.63 4.12 0.72
C SER A 44 3.14 4.17 1.03
N ASP A 45 2.56 5.37 1.05
CA ASP A 45 1.13 5.60 1.33
C ASP A 45 0.27 5.09 0.16
N GLY A 46 0.67 5.41 -1.08
CA GLY A 46 0.03 4.87 -2.27
C GLY A 46 0.10 3.34 -2.34
N LEU A 47 1.19 2.74 -1.83
CA LEU A 47 1.35 1.28 -1.80
C LEU A 47 0.43 0.67 -0.74
N GLU A 48 0.34 1.28 0.44
CA GLU A 48 -0.58 0.87 1.51
C GLU A 48 -2.03 0.91 1.05
N GLN A 49 -2.45 1.99 0.38
CA GLN A 49 -3.79 2.10 -0.21
C GLN A 49 -4.05 1.02 -1.27
N ALA A 50 -3.07 0.77 -2.16
CA ALA A 50 -3.21 -0.26 -3.20
C ALA A 50 -3.33 -1.67 -2.59
N ILE A 51 -2.56 -1.97 -1.55
CA ILE A 51 -2.62 -3.25 -0.83
C ILE A 51 -3.95 -3.36 -0.07
N ALA A 52 -4.42 -2.30 0.58
CA ALA A 52 -5.70 -2.29 1.28
C ALA A 52 -6.88 -2.58 0.32
N ILE A 53 -6.88 -1.96 -0.87
CA ILE A 53 -7.88 -2.22 -1.91
C ILE A 53 -7.79 -3.66 -2.42
N TRP A 54 -6.57 -4.20 -2.58
CA TRP A 54 -6.37 -5.59 -2.97
C TRP A 54 -6.93 -6.58 -1.93
N LEU A 55 -6.64 -6.35 -0.65
CA LEU A 55 -7.15 -7.18 0.45
C LEU A 55 -8.67 -7.06 0.63
N ALA A 56 -9.25 -5.89 0.40
CA ALA A 56 -10.70 -5.70 0.44
C ALA A 56 -11.41 -6.55 -0.63
N GLN A 57 -10.90 -6.55 -1.86
CA GLN A 57 -11.46 -7.37 -2.95
C GLN A 57 -11.41 -8.88 -2.68
N ASP A 58 -10.40 -9.35 -1.96
CA ASP A 58 -10.29 -10.75 -1.53
C ASP A 58 -11.35 -11.10 -0.48
N ASN A 59 -11.64 -10.17 0.44
CA ASN A 59 -12.68 -10.32 1.45
C ASN A 59 -14.10 -10.31 0.85
N ASP A 60 -14.35 -9.44 -0.12
CA ASP A 60 -15.60 -9.37 -0.87
C ASP A 60 -15.84 -10.63 -1.73
N SER A 61 -14.77 -11.26 -2.24
CA SER A 61 -14.90 -12.52 -3.00
C SER A 61 -15.34 -13.72 -2.14
N SER A 62 -15.18 -13.66 -0.80
CA SER A 62 -15.76 -14.66 0.11
C SER A 62 -17.22 -14.37 0.50
N SER A 63 -17.72 -13.17 0.19
CA SER A 63 -19.03 -12.67 0.67
C SER A 63 -20.16 -12.82 -0.34
N LEU A 64 -19.90 -13.13 -1.62
CA LEU A 64 -20.95 -13.40 -2.62
C LEU A 64 -21.50 -14.85 -2.62
N ALA A 65 -21.11 -15.69 -1.65
CA ALA A 65 -21.62 -17.07 -1.52
C ALA A 65 -22.70 -17.26 -0.45
N LYS A 66 -23.21 -16.19 0.18
CA LYS A 66 -24.33 -16.27 1.14
C LYS A 66 -25.32 -15.15 0.88
N ASP A 67 -26.28 -15.41 0.00
CA ASP A 67 -27.70 -15.05 0.14
C ASP A 67 -28.46 -15.52 -1.11
N LYS A 68 -28.66 -16.85 -1.17
CA LYS A 68 -29.79 -17.47 -1.87
C LYS A 68 -30.39 -18.50 -0.91
N GLU A 69 -31.03 -18.03 0.15
CA GLU A 69 -32.02 -18.83 0.86
C GLU A 69 -32.97 -17.91 1.64
N ASN A 70 -34.27 -18.10 1.42
CA ASN A 70 -35.44 -17.49 2.08
C ASN A 70 -35.78 -16.04 1.63
N GLU A 71 -36.98 -15.68 1.17
CA GLU A 71 -38.33 -16.27 1.20
C GLU A 71 -39.15 -15.77 -0.02
#